data_AF-A0A245ZJ79-F1
#
_entry.id   AF-A0A245ZJ79-F1
#
_cell.length_a   1.000
_cell.length_b   1.000
_cell.length_c   1.000
_cell.angle_alpha   90.00
_cell.angle_beta   90.00
_cell.angle_gamma   90.00
#
_symmetry.space_group_name_H-M   'P 1'
#
loop_
_entity.id
_entity.type
_entity.pdbx_description
1 polymer ?
#
loop_
_entity_poly.entity_id
_entity_poly.type
_entity_poly.pdbx_seq_one_letter_code
_entity_poly.pdbx_strand_id
1 'polypeptide(L)'
;MTWGEFQRQYDAEGREKADGYSPGDFDGMSDEERARARSMMLNRALNGDSIDLSGLRYIGDATTAATLEAADDVARRLGWRDDVIRHEVLFELTGEYRYLFDLAGYLDGRDPERQERAAYALTWYVLPAETEPFLVDRIVDGRHEPAILPLLKAWIALHQRAVCDLMCFQRHLDLVRRVSDSSPARRRTLLSDAVAGLSS
;
A
#
# COMPACT_ATOMS: atom_id res chain seq x y z
N MET A 1 9.09 12.48 -18.59
CA MET A 1 8.25 12.96 -19.72
C MET A 1 8.30 14.48 -19.82
N THR A 2 8.01 15.02 -20.99
CA THR A 2 7.70 16.44 -21.23
C THR A 2 6.22 16.73 -20.95
N TRP A 3 5.82 18.00 -20.89
CA TRP A 3 4.41 18.38 -20.72
C TRP A 3 3.48 17.77 -21.79
N GLY A 4 3.89 17.77 -23.06
CA GLY A 4 3.09 17.20 -24.15
C GLY A 4 2.94 15.67 -24.03
N GLU A 5 3.93 14.98 -23.48
CA GLU A 5 3.83 13.54 -23.18
C GLU A 5 2.89 13.28 -22.01
N PHE A 6 2.96 14.07 -20.94
CA PHE A 6 2.00 13.98 -19.85
C PHE A 6 0.58 14.25 -20.30
N GLN A 7 0.33 15.26 -21.13
CA GLN A 7 -1.03 15.52 -21.63
C GLN A 7 -1.56 14.34 -22.43
N ARG A 8 -0.73 13.71 -23.27
CA ARG A 8 -1.13 12.50 -23.99
C ARG A 8 -1.45 11.34 -23.04
N GLN A 9 -0.64 11.12 -22.02
CA GLN A 9 -0.89 10.06 -21.03
C GLN A 9 -2.14 10.36 -20.18
N TYR A 10 -2.31 11.62 -19.79
CA TYR A 10 -3.46 12.09 -19.03
C TYR A 10 -4.74 11.93 -19.86
N ASP A 11 -4.75 12.30 -21.14
CA ASP A 11 -5.92 12.17 -22.01
C ASP A 11 -6.12 10.76 -22.59
N ALA A 12 -5.21 9.82 -22.31
CA ALA A 12 -5.32 8.45 -22.75
C ALA A 12 -6.53 7.74 -22.12
N GLU A 13 -7.10 6.78 -22.84
CA GLU A 13 -8.21 5.95 -22.38
C GLU A 13 -7.87 4.45 -22.46
N GLY A 14 -8.56 3.64 -21.66
CA GLY A 14 -8.44 2.19 -21.71
C GLY A 14 -7.03 1.70 -21.32
N ARG A 15 -6.43 0.86 -22.17
CA ARG A 15 -5.17 0.16 -21.87
C ARG A 15 -3.99 1.12 -21.75
N GLU A 16 -3.97 2.19 -22.51
CA GLU A 16 -2.86 3.17 -22.51
C GLU A 16 -2.78 3.93 -21.18
N LYS A 17 -3.94 4.24 -20.57
CA LYS A 17 -3.99 4.83 -19.23
C LYS A 17 -3.63 3.82 -18.13
N ALA A 18 -3.92 2.54 -18.34
CA ALA A 18 -3.72 1.51 -17.33
C ALA A 18 -2.24 1.28 -16.95
N ASP A 19 -1.30 1.70 -17.79
CA ASP A 19 0.14 1.65 -17.49
C ASP A 19 0.54 2.63 -16.37
N GLY A 20 -0.29 3.63 -16.09
CA GLY A 20 -0.13 4.55 -14.97
C GLY A 20 1.02 5.55 -15.13
N TYR A 21 1.61 5.94 -14.00
CA TYR A 21 2.72 6.89 -13.91
C TYR A 21 3.88 6.27 -13.13
N SER A 22 5.10 6.73 -13.43
CA SER A 22 6.36 6.38 -12.79
C SER A 22 7.07 7.64 -12.27
N PRO A 23 8.01 7.52 -11.30
CA PRO A 23 8.73 8.68 -10.77
C PRO A 23 9.40 9.53 -11.87
N GLY A 24 10.04 8.87 -12.84
CA GLY A 24 10.76 9.53 -13.94
C GLY A 24 9.87 10.21 -14.98
N ASP A 25 8.55 10.03 -14.90
CA ASP A 25 7.62 10.67 -15.83
C ASP A 25 7.57 12.18 -15.64
N PHE A 26 7.97 12.68 -14.47
CA PHE A 26 7.89 14.10 -14.15
C PHE A 26 9.23 14.83 -14.22
N ASP A 27 10.35 14.10 -14.43
CA ASP A 27 11.71 14.67 -14.40
C ASP A 27 11.96 15.73 -15.47
N GLY A 28 11.32 15.58 -16.63
CA GLY A 28 11.46 16.50 -17.77
C GLY A 28 10.58 17.75 -17.71
N MET A 29 9.76 17.90 -16.66
CA MET A 29 8.87 19.04 -16.49
C MET A 29 9.51 20.14 -15.65
N SER A 30 9.23 21.39 -16.02
CA SER A 30 9.43 22.56 -15.16
C SER A 30 8.53 22.53 -13.93
N ASP A 31 8.84 23.33 -12.92
CA ASP A 31 8.04 23.40 -11.69
C ASP A 31 6.60 23.86 -11.95
N GLU A 32 6.40 24.79 -12.89
CA GLU A 32 5.07 25.26 -13.31
C GLU A 32 4.26 24.14 -13.98
N GLU A 33 4.89 23.36 -14.86
CA GLU A 33 4.27 22.20 -15.50
C GLU A 33 3.93 21.11 -14.48
N ARG A 34 4.82 20.82 -13.51
CA ARG A 34 4.53 19.86 -12.43
C ARG A 34 3.38 20.32 -11.55
N ALA A 35 3.34 21.60 -11.18
CA ALA A 35 2.23 22.16 -10.39
C ALA A 35 0.89 22.06 -11.15
N ARG A 36 0.92 22.28 -12.46
CA ARG A 36 -0.25 22.12 -13.33
C ARG A 36 -0.67 20.65 -13.45
N ALA A 37 0.27 19.73 -13.66
CA ALA A 37 0.02 18.29 -13.73
C ALA A 37 -0.60 17.77 -12.43
N ARG A 38 -0.01 18.14 -11.28
CA ARG A 38 -0.53 17.84 -9.94
C ARG A 38 -1.98 18.29 -9.78
N SER A 39 -2.28 19.53 -10.16
CA SER A 39 -3.64 20.10 -10.04
C SER A 39 -4.66 19.34 -10.90
N MET A 40 -4.26 18.95 -12.12
CA MET A 40 -5.11 18.16 -13.03
C MET A 40 -5.36 16.75 -12.50
N MET A 41 -4.29 16.06 -12.06
CA MET A 41 -4.40 14.71 -11.48
C MET A 41 -5.22 14.71 -10.20
N LEU A 42 -5.02 15.68 -9.30
CA LEU A 42 -5.81 15.83 -8.09
C LEU A 42 -7.30 16.01 -8.39
N ASN A 43 -7.66 16.81 -9.40
CA ASN A 43 -9.05 16.97 -9.79
C ASN A 43 -9.68 15.63 -10.21
N ARG A 44 -9.01 14.84 -11.04
CA ARG A 44 -9.55 13.53 -11.46
C ARG A 44 -9.53 12.48 -10.35
N ALA A 45 -8.51 12.48 -9.51
CA ALA A 45 -8.42 11.62 -8.33
C ALA A 45 -9.63 11.83 -7.41
N LEU A 46 -10.01 13.09 -7.14
CA LEU A 46 -11.20 13.44 -6.36
C LEU A 46 -12.53 12.98 -7.01
N ASN A 47 -12.51 12.66 -8.31
CA ASN A 47 -13.65 12.15 -9.05
C ASN A 47 -13.57 10.63 -9.33
N GLY A 48 -12.66 9.91 -8.66
CA GLY A 48 -12.57 8.44 -8.74
C GLY A 48 -11.59 7.89 -9.77
N ASP A 49 -10.67 8.72 -10.27
CA ASP A 49 -9.61 8.23 -11.13
C ASP A 49 -8.45 7.65 -10.30
N SER A 50 -8.48 6.35 -10.08
CA SER A 50 -7.46 5.63 -9.30
C SER A 50 -6.04 5.70 -9.89
N ILE A 51 -5.90 5.89 -11.21
CA ILE A 51 -4.60 6.02 -11.88
C ILE A 51 -3.99 7.38 -11.56
N ASP A 52 -4.78 8.44 -11.72
CA ASP A 52 -4.33 9.80 -11.38
C ASP A 52 -4.11 9.94 -9.87
N LEU A 53 -4.95 9.32 -9.03
CA LEU A 53 -4.73 9.22 -7.59
C LEU A 53 -3.40 8.56 -7.26
N SER A 54 -3.13 7.38 -7.83
CA SER A 54 -1.88 6.65 -7.61
C SER A 54 -0.65 7.46 -8.04
N GLY A 55 -0.73 8.17 -9.16
CA GLY A 55 0.36 8.98 -9.69
C GLY A 55 0.72 10.20 -8.81
N LEU A 56 -0.22 10.69 -7.98
CA LEU A 56 0.05 11.78 -7.04
C LEU A 56 1.15 11.44 -6.02
N ARG A 57 1.45 10.15 -5.77
CA ARG A 57 2.58 9.76 -4.90
C ARG A 57 3.93 10.31 -5.37
N TYR A 58 4.10 10.58 -6.67
CA TYR A 58 5.37 11.01 -7.25
C TYR A 58 5.54 12.53 -7.32
N ILE A 59 4.44 13.27 -7.37
CA ILE A 59 4.46 14.73 -7.57
C ILE A 59 3.62 15.53 -6.59
N GLY A 60 2.83 14.87 -5.74
CA GLY A 60 2.00 15.52 -4.74
C GLY A 60 2.83 16.28 -3.71
N ASP A 61 2.18 17.19 -3.02
CA ASP A 61 2.76 18.03 -1.97
C ASP A 61 1.86 18.04 -0.73
N ALA A 62 2.24 18.82 0.28
CA ALA A 62 1.45 18.97 1.50
C ALA A 62 0.01 19.47 1.23
N THR A 63 -0.19 20.32 0.21
CA THR A 63 -1.53 20.78 -0.19
C THR A 63 -2.36 19.66 -0.81
N THR A 64 -1.73 18.80 -1.61
CA THR A 64 -2.33 17.59 -2.17
C THR A 64 -2.78 16.66 -1.05
N ALA A 65 -1.89 16.37 -0.09
CA ALA A 65 -2.20 15.53 1.07
C ALA A 65 -3.40 16.10 1.86
N ALA A 66 -3.35 17.38 2.24
CA ALA A 66 -4.44 18.03 2.97
C ALA A 66 -5.78 18.00 2.20
N THR A 67 -5.74 18.12 0.88
CA THR A 67 -6.96 18.04 0.05
C THR A 67 -7.52 16.61 0.01
N LEU A 68 -6.66 15.61 -0.12
CA LEU A 68 -7.06 14.19 -0.10
C LEU A 68 -7.60 13.77 1.27
N GLU A 69 -7.04 14.29 2.37
CA GLU A 69 -7.54 14.09 3.73
C GLU A 69 -8.94 14.69 3.91
N ALA A 70 -9.16 15.92 3.42
CA ALA A 70 -10.45 16.60 3.52
C ALA A 70 -11.56 15.94 2.67
N ALA A 71 -11.19 15.16 1.65
CA ALA A 71 -12.11 14.53 0.71
C ALA A 71 -12.65 13.14 1.15
N ASP A 72 -12.54 12.80 2.43
CA ASP A 72 -12.87 11.47 2.97
C ASP A 72 -14.30 10.98 2.62
N ASP A 73 -15.30 11.85 2.70
CA ASP A 73 -16.69 11.51 2.34
C ASP A 73 -16.89 11.20 0.84
N VAL A 74 -16.07 11.80 -0.03
CA VAL A 74 -16.09 11.50 -1.47
C VAL A 74 -15.45 10.15 -1.72
N ALA A 75 -14.29 9.89 -1.10
CA ALA A 75 -13.55 8.64 -1.25
C ALA A 75 -14.36 7.42 -0.82
N ARG A 76 -15.03 7.49 0.35
CA ARG A 76 -15.91 6.41 0.84
C ARG A 76 -17.03 6.03 -0.13
N ARG A 77 -17.53 6.99 -0.93
CA ARG A 77 -18.58 6.74 -1.95
C ARG A 77 -18.04 6.08 -3.21
N LEU A 78 -16.80 6.37 -3.58
CA LEU A 78 -16.13 5.79 -4.76
C LEU A 78 -15.82 4.31 -4.54
N GLY A 79 -15.56 3.95 -3.28
CA GLY A 79 -15.46 2.57 -2.85
C GLY A 79 -14.08 2.23 -2.30
N TRP A 80 -13.96 1.00 -1.82
CA TRP A 80 -12.84 0.58 -1.01
C TRP A 80 -11.49 0.56 -1.75
N ARG A 81 -11.47 0.32 -3.08
CA ARG A 81 -10.22 0.26 -3.85
C ARG A 81 -9.57 1.63 -3.92
N ASP A 82 -10.35 2.66 -4.23
CA ASP A 82 -9.90 4.06 -4.21
C ASP A 82 -9.45 4.49 -2.82
N ASP A 83 -10.17 4.05 -1.78
CA ASP A 83 -9.78 4.31 -0.40
C ASP A 83 -8.41 3.69 -0.05
N VAL A 84 -8.14 2.43 -0.42
CA VAL A 84 -6.83 1.81 -0.17
C VAL A 84 -5.72 2.61 -0.85
N ILE A 85 -5.88 2.91 -2.14
CA ILE A 85 -4.89 3.69 -2.91
C ILE A 85 -4.69 5.08 -2.30
N ARG A 86 -5.76 5.72 -1.83
CA ARG A 86 -5.68 7.03 -1.16
C ARG A 86 -4.83 6.97 0.10
N HIS A 87 -5.02 5.97 0.96
CA HIS A 87 -4.22 5.83 2.18
C HIS A 87 -2.75 5.54 1.87
N GLU A 88 -2.46 4.76 0.83
CA GLU A 88 -1.09 4.56 0.35
C GLU A 88 -0.45 5.85 -0.15
N VAL A 89 -1.17 6.64 -0.95
CA VAL A 89 -0.70 7.94 -1.44
C VAL A 89 -0.49 8.92 -0.29
N LEU A 90 -1.41 8.97 0.68
CA LEU A 90 -1.26 9.80 1.87
C LEU A 90 -0.04 9.40 2.69
N PHE A 91 0.21 8.10 2.86
CA PHE A 91 1.43 7.61 3.51
C PHE A 91 2.68 8.07 2.78
N GLU A 92 2.77 7.89 1.45
CA GLU A 92 3.94 8.31 0.66
C GLU A 92 4.19 9.83 0.71
N LEU A 93 3.12 10.64 0.74
CA LEU A 93 3.24 12.09 0.78
C LEU A 93 3.59 12.65 2.17
N THR A 94 3.18 11.97 3.24
CA THR A 94 3.29 12.51 4.62
C THR A 94 4.29 11.76 5.49
N GLY A 95 4.58 10.50 5.16
CA GLY A 95 5.30 9.55 6.02
C GLY A 95 4.52 9.09 7.26
N GLU A 96 3.24 9.47 7.39
CA GLU A 96 2.46 9.17 8.60
C GLU A 96 1.90 7.75 8.57
N TYR A 97 2.46 6.87 9.39
CA TYR A 97 2.06 5.46 9.48
C TYR A 97 0.58 5.22 9.82
N ARG A 98 -0.13 6.21 10.40
CA ARG A 98 -1.57 6.09 10.66
C ARG A 98 -2.36 5.73 9.41
N TYR A 99 -1.95 6.21 8.24
CA TYR A 99 -2.64 5.90 6.99
C TYR A 99 -2.51 4.42 6.59
N LEU A 100 -1.39 3.77 6.92
CA LEU A 100 -1.26 2.32 6.76
C LEU A 100 -2.09 1.56 7.81
N PHE A 101 -2.23 2.10 9.02
CA PHE A 101 -3.08 1.49 10.04
C PHE A 101 -4.57 1.61 9.72
N ASP A 102 -5.01 2.66 9.04
CA ASP A 102 -6.39 2.77 8.56
C ASP A 102 -6.76 1.61 7.60
N LEU A 103 -5.75 1.00 6.94
CA LEU A 103 -5.96 -0.21 6.13
C LEU A 103 -6.41 -1.43 6.96
N ALA A 104 -6.19 -1.40 8.29
CA ALA A 104 -6.70 -2.41 9.21
C ALA A 104 -8.21 -2.62 9.10
N GLY A 105 -8.97 -1.54 8.86
CA GLY A 105 -10.43 -1.65 8.72
C GLY A 105 -10.84 -2.54 7.54
N TYR A 106 -10.06 -2.56 6.46
CA TYR A 106 -10.31 -3.43 5.31
C TYR A 106 -9.87 -4.87 5.57
N LEU A 107 -8.80 -5.06 6.35
CA LEU A 107 -8.36 -6.38 6.82
C LEU A 107 -9.41 -7.04 7.71
N ASP A 108 -9.98 -6.30 8.67
CA ASP A 108 -10.96 -6.83 9.60
C ASP A 108 -12.37 -6.99 8.96
N GLY A 109 -12.52 -6.60 7.68
CA GLY A 109 -13.74 -6.75 6.89
C GLY A 109 -14.06 -8.20 6.52
N ARG A 110 -15.23 -8.44 5.92
CA ARG A 110 -15.68 -9.81 5.52
C ARG A 110 -15.33 -10.20 4.08
N ASP A 111 -14.81 -9.28 3.28
CA ASP A 111 -14.56 -9.49 1.86
C ASP A 111 -13.11 -9.96 1.66
N PRO A 112 -12.88 -11.23 1.27
CA PRO A 112 -11.53 -11.78 1.13
C PRO A 112 -10.63 -11.01 0.17
N GLU A 113 -11.19 -10.47 -0.92
CA GLU A 113 -10.40 -9.69 -1.89
C GLU A 113 -9.90 -8.38 -1.25
N ARG A 114 -10.73 -7.76 -0.40
CA ARG A 114 -10.35 -6.54 0.34
C ARG A 114 -9.25 -6.83 1.35
N GLN A 115 -9.38 -7.94 2.08
CA GLN A 115 -8.38 -8.36 3.04
C GLN A 115 -7.03 -8.57 2.35
N GLU A 116 -7.01 -9.34 1.26
CA GLU A 116 -5.79 -9.65 0.53
C GLU A 116 -5.12 -8.37 0.00
N ARG A 117 -5.88 -7.47 -0.64
CA ARG A 117 -5.33 -6.21 -1.16
C ARG A 117 -4.78 -5.30 -0.06
N ALA A 118 -5.52 -5.14 1.03
CA ALA A 118 -5.08 -4.32 2.16
C ALA A 118 -3.79 -4.88 2.78
N ALA A 119 -3.67 -6.21 2.87
CA ALA A 119 -2.44 -6.85 3.35
C ALA A 119 -1.27 -6.68 2.37
N TYR A 120 -1.53 -6.75 1.06
CA TYR A 120 -0.47 -6.55 0.06
C TYR A 120 0.15 -5.16 0.12
N ALA A 121 -0.66 -4.12 0.33
CA ALA A 121 -0.17 -2.76 0.51
C ALA A 121 0.88 -2.68 1.63
N LEU A 122 0.64 -3.36 2.77
CA LEU A 122 1.59 -3.40 3.89
C LEU A 122 2.96 -4.01 3.52
N THR A 123 3.03 -4.83 2.45
CA THR A 123 4.28 -5.49 2.04
C THR A 123 5.21 -4.57 1.26
N TRP A 124 4.75 -3.39 0.84
CA TRP A 124 5.52 -2.45 0.01
C TRP A 124 6.36 -1.47 0.85
N TYR A 125 6.12 -1.41 2.16
CA TYR A 125 6.69 -0.39 3.03
C TYR A 125 7.57 -1.00 4.11
N VAL A 126 8.56 -0.22 4.58
CA VAL A 126 9.28 -0.52 5.82
C VAL A 126 8.40 -0.10 6.98
N LEU A 127 7.84 -1.10 7.67
CA LEU A 127 6.90 -0.91 8.75
C LEU A 127 7.62 -0.56 10.07
N PRO A 128 7.03 0.31 10.90
CA PRO A 128 7.58 0.64 12.21
C PRO A 128 7.36 -0.54 13.17
N ALA A 129 8.22 -0.68 14.19
CA ALA A 129 8.19 -1.84 15.08
C ALA A 129 6.85 -1.97 15.83
N GLU A 130 6.21 -0.84 16.09
CA GLU A 130 4.90 -0.73 16.73
C GLU A 130 3.77 -1.40 15.92
N THR A 131 4.00 -1.70 14.63
CA THR A 131 3.05 -2.45 13.78
C THR A 131 3.10 -3.96 14.04
N GLU A 132 4.11 -4.49 14.74
CA GLU A 132 4.23 -5.92 14.97
C GLU A 132 3.01 -6.54 15.68
N PRO A 133 2.51 -6.01 16.82
CA PRO A 133 1.36 -6.59 17.50
C PRO A 133 0.13 -6.66 16.59
N PHE A 134 -0.06 -5.63 15.77
CA PHE A 134 -1.14 -5.58 14.78
C PHE A 134 -1.06 -6.74 13.78
N LEU A 135 0.12 -7.00 13.21
CA LEU A 135 0.33 -8.10 12.26
C LEU A 135 0.15 -9.46 12.93
N VAL A 136 0.77 -9.66 14.10
CA VAL A 136 0.72 -10.92 14.84
C VAL A 136 -0.72 -11.28 15.20
N ASP A 137 -1.52 -10.32 15.68
CA ASP A 137 -2.91 -10.59 16.05
C ASP A 137 -3.77 -11.05 14.85
N ARG A 138 -3.57 -10.48 13.65
CA ARG A 138 -4.29 -10.95 12.44
C ARG A 138 -3.77 -12.29 11.92
N ILE A 139 -2.46 -12.55 12.02
CA ILE A 139 -1.88 -13.83 11.60
C ILE A 139 -2.40 -14.98 12.46
N VAL A 140 -2.59 -14.75 13.76
CA VAL A 140 -2.90 -15.80 14.75
C VAL A 140 -4.38 -15.95 15.08
N ASP A 141 -5.28 -15.11 14.54
CA ASP A 141 -6.71 -15.18 14.86
C ASP A 141 -7.54 -16.10 13.94
N GLY A 142 -6.98 -16.52 12.81
CA GLY A 142 -7.63 -17.38 11.83
C GLY A 142 -8.78 -16.75 11.03
N ARG A 143 -9.09 -15.46 11.25
CA ARG A 143 -10.12 -14.74 10.47
C ARG A 143 -9.59 -14.18 9.16
N HIS A 144 -8.27 -14.06 9.05
CA HIS A 144 -7.56 -13.41 7.95
C HIS A 144 -6.80 -14.42 7.07
N GLU A 145 -7.27 -15.68 6.98
CA GLU A 145 -6.64 -16.70 6.12
C GLU A 145 -6.42 -16.23 4.67
N PRO A 146 -7.37 -15.53 4.01
CA PRO A 146 -7.13 -15.02 2.65
C PRO A 146 -5.94 -14.06 2.55
N ALA A 147 -5.61 -13.37 3.64
CA ALA A 147 -4.52 -12.40 3.74
C ALA A 147 -3.27 -12.96 4.42
N ILE A 148 -3.22 -14.26 4.76
CA ILE A 148 -2.15 -14.81 5.61
C ILE A 148 -0.76 -14.65 4.98
N LEU A 149 -0.65 -14.88 3.67
CA LEU A 149 0.62 -14.77 2.95
C LEU A 149 1.17 -13.34 2.92
N PRO A 150 0.42 -12.32 2.47
CA PRO A 150 0.90 -10.95 2.52
C PRO A 150 1.16 -10.47 3.96
N LEU A 151 0.35 -10.87 4.95
CA LEU A 151 0.61 -10.54 6.36
C LEU A 151 1.93 -11.14 6.87
N LEU A 152 2.23 -12.41 6.54
CA LEU A 152 3.51 -13.03 6.89
C LEU A 152 4.69 -12.35 6.20
N LYS A 153 4.52 -11.96 4.93
CA LYS A 153 5.52 -11.22 4.19
C LYS A 153 5.80 -9.84 4.82
N ALA A 154 4.76 -9.12 5.23
CA ALA A 154 4.88 -7.85 5.96
C ALA A 154 5.57 -8.03 7.33
N TRP A 155 5.24 -9.09 8.06
CA TRP A 155 5.88 -9.39 9.34
C TRP A 155 7.37 -9.74 9.19
N ILE A 156 7.74 -10.55 8.18
CA ILE A 156 9.15 -10.81 7.84
C ILE A 156 9.87 -9.51 7.48
N ALA A 157 9.25 -8.68 6.62
CA ALA A 157 9.81 -7.39 6.20
C ALA A 157 10.10 -6.47 7.40
N LEU A 158 9.17 -6.41 8.36
CA LEU A 158 9.32 -5.66 9.62
C LEU A 158 10.57 -6.12 10.40
N HIS A 159 10.75 -7.43 10.57
CA HIS A 159 11.90 -7.98 11.30
C HIS A 159 13.24 -7.83 10.57
N GLN A 160 13.23 -7.83 9.24
CA GLN A 160 14.42 -7.55 8.44
C GLN A 160 14.70 -6.05 8.26
N ARG A 161 13.79 -5.18 8.71
CA ARG A 161 13.83 -3.72 8.48
C ARG A 161 14.02 -3.36 7.01
N ALA A 162 13.40 -4.14 6.13
CA ALA A 162 13.54 -4.01 4.68
C ALA A 162 12.26 -4.47 3.98
N VAL A 163 11.97 -3.88 2.82
CA VAL A 163 10.90 -4.39 1.94
C VAL A 163 11.28 -5.80 1.51
N CYS A 164 10.38 -6.75 1.75
CA CYS A 164 10.63 -8.15 1.42
C CYS A 164 10.32 -8.40 -0.07
N ASP A 165 11.36 -8.55 -0.88
CA ASP A 165 11.24 -8.96 -2.27
C ASP A 165 11.02 -10.48 -2.43
N LEU A 166 11.04 -10.98 -3.67
CA LEU A 166 10.88 -12.42 -3.94
C LEU A 166 11.98 -13.26 -3.29
N MET A 167 13.22 -12.77 -3.26
CA MET A 167 14.36 -13.52 -2.69
C MET A 167 14.27 -13.57 -1.17
N CYS A 168 13.91 -12.45 -0.53
CA CYS A 168 13.56 -12.40 0.88
C CYS A 168 12.49 -13.43 1.21
N PHE A 169 11.38 -13.45 0.47
CA PHE A 169 10.28 -14.38 0.71
C PHE A 169 10.73 -15.84 0.53
N GLN A 170 11.51 -16.16 -0.51
CA GLN A 170 12.03 -17.50 -0.75
C GLN A 170 12.94 -18.02 0.36
N ARG A 171 13.79 -17.17 0.94
CA ARG A 171 14.64 -17.55 2.09
C ARG A 171 13.83 -17.99 3.31
N HIS A 172 12.61 -17.48 3.44
CA HIS A 172 11.73 -17.75 4.58
C HIS A 172 10.57 -18.69 4.24
N LEU A 173 10.60 -19.35 3.09
CA LEU A 173 9.49 -20.18 2.60
C LEU A 173 9.10 -21.29 3.58
N ASP A 174 10.09 -21.90 4.25
CA ASP A 174 9.83 -22.95 5.25
C ASP A 174 9.14 -22.40 6.50
N LEU A 175 9.44 -21.17 6.91
CA LEU A 175 8.72 -20.50 7.99
C LEU A 175 7.29 -20.20 7.54
N VAL A 176 7.13 -19.59 6.35
CA VAL A 176 5.82 -19.23 5.79
C VAL A 176 4.92 -20.47 5.74
N ARG A 177 5.40 -21.58 5.18
CA ARG A 177 4.66 -22.85 5.11
C ARG A 177 4.26 -23.35 6.50
N ARG A 178 5.21 -23.42 7.44
CA ARG A 178 4.94 -23.89 8.81
C ARG A 178 3.86 -23.05 9.50
N VAL A 179 3.87 -21.73 9.34
CA VAL A 179 2.88 -20.85 9.97
C VAL A 179 1.52 -20.95 9.26
N SER A 180 1.49 -20.90 7.93
CA SER A 180 0.26 -21.02 7.15
C SER A 180 -0.46 -22.36 7.39
N ASP A 181 0.28 -23.47 7.43
CA ASP A 181 -0.27 -24.81 7.63
C ASP A 181 -0.65 -25.12 9.09
N SER A 182 -0.28 -24.23 10.02
CA SER A 182 -0.54 -24.42 11.45
C SER A 182 -1.89 -23.84 11.87
N SER A 183 -2.46 -24.43 12.93
CA SER A 183 -3.64 -23.86 13.58
C SER A 183 -3.36 -22.48 14.17
N PRO A 184 -4.36 -21.58 14.24
CA PRO A 184 -4.18 -20.21 14.76
C PRO A 184 -3.48 -20.18 16.14
N ALA A 185 -3.85 -21.10 17.05
CA ALA A 185 -3.24 -21.24 18.37
C ALA A 185 -1.73 -21.55 18.34
N ARG A 186 -1.25 -22.25 17.31
CA ARG A 186 0.17 -22.65 17.18
C ARG A 186 1.02 -21.59 16.48
N ARG A 187 0.40 -20.73 15.66
CA ARG A 187 1.11 -19.68 14.90
C ARG A 187 1.87 -18.72 15.80
N ARG A 188 1.30 -18.33 16.95
CA ARG A 188 1.95 -17.41 17.90
C ARG A 188 3.30 -17.93 18.39
N THR A 189 3.36 -19.21 18.76
CA THR A 189 4.61 -19.86 19.17
C THR A 189 5.62 -19.88 18.04
N LEU A 190 5.20 -20.29 16.83
CA LEU A 190 6.08 -20.34 15.66
C LEU A 190 6.68 -18.97 15.29
N LEU A 191 5.87 -17.91 15.34
CA LEU A 191 6.34 -16.54 15.10
C LEU A 191 7.35 -16.11 16.17
N SER A 192 7.05 -16.37 17.44
CA SER A 192 7.94 -16.03 18.56
C SER A 192 9.30 -16.73 18.47
N ASP A 193 9.29 -18.02 18.13
CA ASP A 193 10.51 -18.82 17.95
C ASP A 193 11.34 -18.33 16.75
N ALA A 194 10.68 -17.79 15.72
CA ALA A 194 11.32 -17.35 14.49
C ALA A 194 12.01 -15.99 14.61
N VAL A 195 11.59 -15.10 15.53
CA VAL A 195 12.19 -13.76 15.71
C VAL A 195 13.72 -13.84 15.87
N ALA A 196 14.20 -14.80 16.66
CA ALA A 196 15.63 -15.00 16.91
C ALA A 196 16.44 -15.35 15.64
N GLY A 197 15.81 -15.98 14.65
CA GLY A 197 16.43 -16.38 13.39
C GLY A 197 16.27 -15.38 12.24
N LEU A 198 15.49 -14.30 12.43
CA LEU A 198 15.25 -13.28 11.39
C LEU A 198 16.22 -12.10 11.46
N SER A 199 16.85 -11.90 12.62
CA SER A 199 17.81 -10.81 12.88
C SER A 199 19.27 -11.16 12.55
N SER A 200 19.52 -12.37 12.04
CA SER A 200 20.85 -12.89 11.63
C SER A 200 21.07 -12.78 10.12
#